data_AF-A0A948V6Y7-F1
#
_entry.id   AF-A0A948V6Y7-F1
#
_cell.length_a   1.000
_cell.length_b   1.000
_cell.length_c   1.000
_cell.angle_alpha   90.00
_cell.angle_beta   90.00
_cell.angle_gamma   90.00
#
_symmetry.space_group_name_H-M   'P 1'
#
loop_
_entity.id
_entity.type
_entity.pdbx_description
1 polymer ?
#
loop_
_entity_poly.entity_id
_entity_poly.type
_entity_poly.pdbx_seq_one_letter_code
_entity_poly.pdbx_strand_id
1 'polypeptide(L)' 'FCTPGMITMGKSLFDCTPRPEEREIKEHLKGNTCRCTGYINIIKAISNAAEKIAE' A
#
# COMPACT_ATOMS: atom_id res chain seq x y z
N PHE A 1 12.69 -3.21 7.95
CA PHE A 1 13.50 -2.19 7.24
C PHE A 1 12.64 -1.33 6.32
N CYS A 2 12.10 -1.86 5.21
CA CYS A 2 11.24 -1.07 4.29
C CYS A 2 9.85 -0.70 4.85
N THR A 3 9.42 -1.34 5.95
CA THR A 3 8.08 -1.22 6.54
C THR A 3 7.64 0.21 6.83
N PRO A 4 8.46 1.10 7.44
CA PRO A 4 8.05 2.48 7.69
C PRO A 4 7.68 3.22 6.39
N GLY A 5 8.50 3.07 5.34
CA GLY A 5 8.21 3.65 4.02
C GLY A 5 6.92 3.09 3.42
N MET A 6 6.64 1.80 3.60
CA MET A 6 5.41 1.18 3.09
C MET A 6 4.16 1.74 3.78
N ILE A 7 4.24 1.95 5.09
CA ILE A 7 3.13 2.51 5.88
C ILE A 7 2.88 3.97 5.47
N THR A 8 3.93 4.80 5.38
CA THR A 8 3.78 6.21 4.99
C THR A 8 3.24 6.34 3.57
N MET A 9 3.74 5.55 2.62
CA MET A 9 3.24 5.56 1.25
C MET A 9 1.81 5.04 1.17
N GLY A 10 1.47 3.96 1.87
CA GLY A 10 0.09 3.46 1.94
C GLY A 10 -0.88 4.49 2.51
N LYS A 11 -0.49 5.21 3.58
CA LYS A 11 -1.29 6.33 4.09
C LYS A 11 -1.48 7.43 3.04
N SER A 12 -0.40 7.87 2.39
CA SER A 12 -0.48 8.91 1.37
C SER A 12 -1.36 8.50 0.18
N LEU A 13 -1.39 7.21 -0.15
CA LEU A 13 -2.28 6.67 -1.17
C LEU A 13 -3.74 6.90 -0.80
N PHE A 14 -4.13 6.61 0.45
CA PHE A 14 -5.50 6.83 0.92
C PHE A 14 -5.89 8.32 0.99
N ASP A 15 -4.93 9.19 1.28
CA ASP A 15 -5.17 10.64 1.28
C ASP A 15 -5.50 11.17 -0.15
N CYS A 16 -5.03 10.51 -1.21
CA CYS A 16 -5.32 10.87 -2.61
C CYS A 16 -6.44 10.03 -3.26
N THR A 17 -6.47 8.73 -2.96
CA THR A 17 -7.37 7.73 -3.53
C THR A 17 -7.93 6.88 -2.38
N PRO A 18 -9.09 7.25 -1.80
CA PRO A 18 -9.63 6.58 -0.61
C PRO A 18 -9.96 5.09 -0.80
N ARG A 19 -10.27 4.67 -2.02
CA ARG A 19 -10.55 3.27 -2.39
C ARG A 19 -9.67 2.85 -3.58
N PRO A 20 -8.37 2.61 -3.35
CA PRO A 20 -7.45 2.30 -4.43
C PRO A 20 -7.61 0.84 -4.89
N GLU A 21 -7.58 0.64 -6.19
CA GLU A 21 -7.49 -0.70 -6.77
C GLU A 21 -6.07 -1.27 -6.65
N GLU A 22 -5.91 -2.59 -6.78
CA GLU A 22 -4.60 -3.26 -6.67
C GLU A 22 -3.54 -2.67 -7.62
N ARG A 23 -3.95 -2.27 -8.83
CA ARG A 23 -3.07 -1.63 -9.82
C ARG A 23 -2.52 -0.30 -9.31
N GLU A 24 -3.36 0.50 -8.66
CA GLU A 24 -2.98 1.80 -8.11
C GLU A 24 -2.05 1.64 -6.92
N ILE A 25 -2.31 0.65 -6.05
CA ILE A 25 -1.40 0.28 -4.95
C ILE A 25 -0.02 -0.08 -5.49
N LYS A 26 0.05 -0.95 -6.51
CA LYS A 26 1.32 -1.34 -7.13
C LYS A 26 2.08 -0.16 -7.71
N GLU A 27 1.38 0.71 -8.44
CA GLU A 27 1.99 1.90 -9.04
C GLU A 27 2.56 2.82 -7.97
N HIS A 28 1.76 3.08 -6.93
CA HIS A 28 2.13 3.98 -5.85
C HIS A 28 3.37 3.49 -5.09
N LEU A 29 3.50 2.17 -4.88
CA LEU A 29 4.60 1.59 -4.11
C LEU A 29 5.93 1.47 -4.87
N LYS A 30 6.01 1.77 -6.18
CA LYS A 30 7.24 1.60 -6.97
C LYS A 30 8.46 2.34 -6.42
N GLY A 31 8.23 3.44 -5.68
CA GLY A 31 9.28 4.23 -5.05
C GLY A 31 9.93 3.60 -3.80
N ASN A 32 9.38 2.51 -3.25
CA ASN A 32 9.90 1.89 -2.03
C ASN A 32 10.24 0.41 -2.25
N THR A 33 11.53 0.10 -2.20
CA THR A 33 12.02 -1.24 -2.52
C THR A 33 11.88 -2.20 -1.33
N CYS A 34 11.32 -3.38 -1.58
CA CYS A 34 11.27 -4.48 -0.63
C CYS A 34 12.06 -5.69 -1.13
N ARG A 35 12.93 -6.26 -0.29
CA ARG A 35 13.69 -7.48 -0.61
C ARG A 35 13.14 -8.76 0.01
N CYS A 36 12.33 -8.65 1.07
CA CYS A 36 11.92 -9.82 1.84
C CYS A 36 10.59 -10.43 1.38
N THR A 37 9.59 -9.60 1.06
CA THR A 37 8.21 -10.07 0.86
C THR A 37 7.81 -10.24 -0.61
N GLY A 38 8.58 -9.68 -1.54
CA GLY A 38 8.18 -9.61 -2.95
C GLY A 38 6.88 -8.83 -3.18
N TYR A 39 6.50 -7.91 -2.27
CA TYR A 39 5.33 -7.03 -2.32
C TYR A 39 3.94 -7.69 -2.15
N ILE A 40 3.79 -8.99 -2.40
CA ILE A 40 2.48 -9.68 -2.41
C ILE A 40 1.69 -9.42 -1.12
N ASN A 41 2.30 -9.63 0.05
CA ASN A 41 1.60 -9.45 1.33
C ASN A 41 1.42 -7.98 1.71
N ILE A 42 2.24 -7.07 1.17
CA ILE A 42 2.10 -5.62 1.41
C ILE A 42 0.89 -5.10 0.65
N ILE A 43 0.74 -5.50 -0.62
CA ILE A 43 -0.40 -5.13 -1.45
C ILE A 43 -1.69 -5.63 -0.80
N LYS A 44 -1.74 -6.91 -0.39
CA LYS A 44 -2.89 -7.49 0.33
C LYS A 44 -3.23 -6.71 1.61
N ALA A 45 -2.22 -6.32 2.38
CA ALA A 45 -2.42 -5.56 3.62
C ALA A 45 -3.03 -4.18 3.35
N ILE A 46 -2.57 -3.48 2.30
CA ILE A 46 -3.12 -2.17 1.92
C ILE A 46 -4.54 -2.30 1.40
N SER A 47 -4.83 -3.29 0.54
CA SER A 47 -6.20 -3.56 0.09
C SER A 47 -7.14 -3.86 1.26
N ASN A 48 -6.70 -4.67 2.23
CA ASN A 48 -7.50 -4.93 3.43
C ASN A 48 -7.71 -3.67 4.29
N ALA A 49 -6.71 -2.79 4.38
CA ALA A 49 -6.83 -1.54 5.09
C ALA A 49 -7.81 -0.57 4.39
N ALA A 50 -7.82 -0.54 3.05
CA ALA A 50 -8.77 0.27 2.28
C ALA A 50 -10.22 -0.07 2.62
N GLU A 51 -10.54 -1.37 2.67
CA GLU A 51 -11.88 -1.85 3.06
C GLU A 51 -12.26 -1.41 4.48
N LYS A 52 -11.33 -1.53 5.44
CA LYS A 52 -11.57 -1.18 6.85
C LYS A 52 -11.70 0.31 7.13
N ILE A 53 -11.07 1.16 6.32
CA ILE A 53 -11.16 2.63 6.46
C ILE A 53 -12.44 3.15 5.81
N ALA A 54 -12.99 2.41 4.84
CA ALA A 54 -14.20 2.76 4.12
C ALA A 54 -15.51 2.33 4.83
N GLU A 55 -15.41 1.53 5.89
CA GLU A 55 -16.47 1.19 6.86
C GLU A 55 -16.71 2.34 7.85
#